data_AF-A0A4Z1KMC8-F1
#
_entry.id   AF-A0A4Z1KMC8-F1
#
_cell.length_a   1.000
_cell.length_b   1.000
_cell.length_c   1.000
_cell.angle_alpha   90.00
_cell.angle_beta   90.00
_cell.angle_gamma   90.00
#
_symmetry.space_group_name_H-M   'P 1'
#
loop_
_entity.id
_entity.type
_entity.pdbx_description
1 polymer ?
#
loop_
_entity_poly.entity_id
_entity_poly.type
_entity_poly.pdbx_seq_one_letter_code
_entity_poly.pdbx_strand_id
1 'polypeptide(L)'
;MVFIPGDNKVQIPELADTEGPPAYTPYDTPAPSTISGSSYPSDFSSLPPTPSSSNPSFPNASTSPLNIPISNAVSSSRSVSLSGPLKILESVSGSSSVTLHNHVTVCGPIKASAKIVLYDHVTVYDDVKSSSSISLDGGEGKGGVVVMGTVKSSSSIEMRGNVYVQVDVRSSSKVLLEGIGGLVRIGGKVDASGQVTIRGAAEVGNVESSGKIIVESAEKQRIVLGDLQSRGGMEIEGDVEVRNELKASGNVKINGKLHVHGNFTVHGNVKVQAGSELIVNGRRTIHGKMENA
;
A
#
# COMPACT_ATOMS: atom_id res chain seq x y z
N MET A 1 0.63 -57.19 74.85
CA MET A 1 -0.42 -56.72 73.90
C MET A 1 0.14 -55.45 73.29
N VAL A 2 0.41 -55.32 71.99
CA VAL A 2 -0.34 -55.70 70.78
C VAL A 2 0.73 -55.84 69.67
N PHE A 3 1.07 -57.04 69.17
CA PHE A 3 0.54 -57.76 67.99
C PHE A 3 0.35 -56.95 66.70
N ILE A 4 1.21 -57.24 65.73
CA ILE A 4 1.13 -56.87 64.31
C ILE A 4 0.06 -57.74 63.62
N PRO A 5 -0.73 -57.15 62.71
CA PRO A 5 -0.89 -57.72 61.37
C PRO A 5 -0.62 -56.62 60.32
N GLY A 6 0.08 -56.86 59.21
CA GLY A 6 -0.14 -57.93 58.24
C GLY A 6 -0.81 -57.29 57.02
N ASP A 7 -0.04 -57.19 55.92
CA ASP A 7 -0.50 -57.02 54.53
C ASP A 7 -1.76 -56.16 54.28
N ASN A 8 -1.57 -54.85 54.12
CA ASN A 8 -2.47 -54.05 53.29
C ASN A 8 -1.84 -53.86 51.91
N LYS A 9 -2.03 -54.89 51.07
CA LYS A 9 -1.97 -54.74 49.61
C LYS A 9 -3.02 -53.71 49.22
N VAL A 10 -2.59 -52.48 48.95
CA VAL A 10 -3.44 -51.49 48.30
C VAL A 10 -3.77 -52.06 46.92
N GLN A 11 -5.05 -52.36 46.69
CA GLN A 11 -5.59 -52.69 45.37
C GLN A 11 -5.29 -51.52 44.44
N ILE A 12 -4.41 -51.77 43.47
CA ILE A 12 -4.23 -50.90 42.31
C ILE A 12 -5.52 -51.05 41.49
N PRO A 13 -6.27 -49.97 41.20
CA PRO A 13 -7.36 -50.05 40.23
C PRO A 13 -6.76 -50.46 38.88
N GLU A 14 -7.32 -51.53 38.33
CA GLU A 14 -7.01 -52.07 37.01
C GLU A 14 -7.07 -50.93 35.97
N LEU A 15 -5.92 -50.61 35.37
CA LEU A 15 -5.81 -49.68 34.25
C LEU A 15 -6.69 -50.24 33.13
N ALA A 16 -7.79 -49.53 32.83
CA ALA A 16 -8.57 -49.79 31.63
C ALA A 16 -7.63 -49.81 30.42
N ASP A 17 -7.78 -50.85 29.62
CA ASP A 17 -6.98 -51.14 28.45
C ASP A 17 -6.67 -49.87 27.65
N THR A 18 -5.38 -49.63 27.45
CA THR A 18 -4.87 -48.70 26.46
C THR A 18 -5.34 -49.17 25.08
N GLU A 19 -6.44 -48.62 24.58
CA GLU A 19 -6.68 -48.58 23.14
C GLU A 19 -5.50 -47.80 22.53
N GLY A 20 -4.57 -48.53 21.91
CA GLY A 20 -3.62 -47.93 20.99
C GLY A 20 -4.39 -47.18 19.90
N PRO A 21 -3.81 -46.09 19.35
CA PRO A 21 -4.47 -45.36 18.28
C PRO A 21 -4.82 -46.32 17.13
N PRO A 22 -6.01 -46.18 16.50
CA PRO A 22 -6.45 -47.10 15.47
C PRO A 22 -5.42 -47.17 14.33
N ALA A 23 -5.27 -48.38 13.77
CA ALA A 23 -4.36 -48.66 12.68
C ALA A 23 -4.58 -47.71 11.49
N TYR A 24 -3.50 -47.12 10.98
CA TYR A 24 -3.50 -46.27 9.79
C TYR A 24 -4.14 -46.99 8.61
N THR A 25 -5.28 -46.50 8.15
CA THR A 25 -5.83 -46.81 6.83
C THR A 25 -5.25 -45.81 5.82
N PRO A 26 -4.60 -46.26 4.73
CA PRO A 26 -3.97 -45.35 3.77
C PRO A 26 -5.00 -44.86 2.75
N TYR A 27 -6.03 -44.15 3.21
CA TYR A 27 -6.95 -43.39 2.33
C TYR A 27 -7.57 -42.24 3.12
N ASP A 28 -6.75 -41.24 3.39
CA ASP A 28 -7.18 -39.85 3.49
C ASP A 28 -6.05 -39.01 2.92
N THR A 29 -5.99 -38.91 1.60
CA THR A 29 -5.30 -37.79 0.98
C THR A 29 -6.21 -36.60 1.26
N PRO A 30 -5.80 -35.59 2.06
CA PRO A 30 -6.57 -34.37 2.08
C PRO A 30 -6.65 -33.90 0.63
N ALA A 31 -7.88 -33.71 0.13
CA ALA A 31 -8.09 -33.06 -1.16
C ALA A 31 -7.16 -31.85 -1.22
N PRO A 32 -6.41 -31.64 -2.31
CA PRO A 32 -5.60 -30.44 -2.43
C PRO A 32 -6.55 -29.28 -2.18
N SER A 33 -6.31 -28.57 -1.08
CA SER A 33 -6.96 -27.31 -0.84
C SER A 33 -6.55 -26.46 -2.03
N THR A 34 -7.46 -26.38 -3.00
CA THR A 34 -7.48 -25.30 -3.97
C THR A 34 -7.62 -24.06 -3.11
N ILE A 35 -6.47 -23.51 -2.72
CA ILE A 35 -6.35 -22.12 -2.32
C ILE A 35 -6.97 -21.40 -3.50
N SER A 36 -8.22 -20.96 -3.31
CA SER A 36 -8.95 -20.13 -4.24
C SER A 36 -7.99 -19.07 -4.72
N GLY A 37 -7.69 -19.12 -6.02
CA GLY A 37 -6.72 -18.25 -6.65
C GLY A 37 -6.95 -16.82 -6.20
N SER A 38 -5.85 -16.14 -5.85
CA SER A 38 -5.82 -14.72 -5.56
C SER A 38 -6.69 -13.98 -6.59
N SER A 39 -7.86 -13.52 -6.19
CA SER A 39 -8.73 -12.67 -7.02
C SER A 39 -8.20 -11.23 -7.09
N TYR A 40 -6.88 -11.07 -7.02
CA TYR A 40 -6.22 -9.78 -7.06
C TYR A 40 -5.57 -9.65 -8.42
N PRO A 41 -5.81 -8.54 -9.13
CA PRO A 41 -5.14 -8.31 -10.39
C PRO A 41 -3.63 -8.41 -10.14
N SER A 42 -2.96 -9.20 -10.97
CA SER A 42 -1.51 -9.36 -11.01
C SER A 42 -0.77 -8.05 -11.32
N ASP A 43 -1.51 -6.96 -11.48
CA ASP A 43 -1.04 -5.71 -12.02
C ASP A 43 -1.53 -4.54 -11.17
N PHE A 44 -0.59 -3.81 -10.56
CA PHE A 44 -0.86 -2.58 -9.83
C PHE A 44 -1.42 -1.48 -10.77
N SER A 45 -1.29 -1.67 -12.10
CA SER A 45 -1.75 -0.72 -13.11
C SER A 45 -3.23 -0.81 -13.49
N SER A 46 -4.01 -1.76 -12.95
CA SER A 46 -5.46 -1.75 -13.16
C SER A 46 -6.09 -0.51 -12.50
N LEU A 47 -6.94 0.21 -13.24
CA LEU A 47 -7.72 1.34 -12.71
C LEU A 47 -8.56 0.89 -11.50
N PRO A 48 -8.78 1.75 -10.49
CA PRO A 48 -9.75 1.44 -9.45
C PRO A 48 -11.13 1.20 -10.10
N PRO A 49 -11.94 0.27 -9.57
CA PRO A 49 -13.32 0.12 -10.06
C PRO A 49 -14.01 1.48 -9.93
N THR A 50 -14.54 1.98 -11.04
CA THR A 50 -15.47 3.11 -11.01
C THR A 50 -16.58 2.76 -10.03
N PRO A 51 -16.98 3.66 -9.11
CA PRO A 51 -18.12 3.39 -8.24
C PRO A 51 -19.30 3.01 -9.13
N SER A 52 -19.78 1.78 -8.98
CA SER A 52 -20.91 1.26 -9.72
C SER A 52 -22.06 2.25 -9.53
N SER A 53 -22.50 2.91 -10.61
CA SER A 53 -23.82 3.51 -10.61
C SER A 53 -24.81 2.36 -10.50
N SER A 54 -25.20 2.03 -9.26
CA SER A 54 -26.43 1.29 -9.03
C SER A 54 -27.49 2.09 -9.76
N ASN A 55 -28.12 1.46 -10.75
CA ASN A 55 -29.09 2.07 -11.62
C ASN A 55 -30.45 1.97 -10.89
N PRO A 56 -31.00 3.03 -10.26
CA PRO A 56 -32.39 2.99 -9.89
C PRO A 56 -33.17 3.49 -11.11
N SER A 57 -33.89 2.59 -11.74
CA SER A 57 -34.87 2.92 -12.78
C SER A 57 -35.85 3.97 -12.26
N PHE A 58 -35.67 5.22 -12.70
CA PHE A 58 -36.61 6.31 -12.58
C PHE A 58 -36.82 6.96 -13.97
N PRO A 59 -38.03 7.48 -14.25
CA PRO A 59 -38.49 7.74 -15.61
C PRO A 59 -37.79 8.96 -16.21
N ASN A 60 -37.51 8.87 -17.52
CA ASN A 60 -37.00 9.90 -18.43
C ASN A 60 -37.08 11.34 -17.90
N ALA A 61 -36.00 11.81 -17.27
CA ALA A 61 -35.65 13.21 -17.25
C ALA A 61 -34.72 13.45 -18.44
N SER A 62 -35.14 14.33 -19.35
CA SER A 62 -34.33 14.84 -20.45
C SER A 62 -33.04 15.47 -19.89
N THR A 63 -31.94 14.73 -19.88
CA THR A 63 -30.64 15.26 -19.51
C THR A 63 -30.04 15.94 -20.73
N SER A 64 -30.14 17.27 -20.75
CA SER A 64 -29.22 18.12 -21.50
C SER A 64 -27.79 17.63 -21.22
N PRO A 65 -26.90 17.47 -22.21
CA PRO A 65 -25.51 17.16 -21.89
C PRO A 65 -24.97 18.30 -21.00
N LEU A 66 -24.44 17.96 -19.83
CA LEU A 66 -23.72 18.90 -18.98
C LEU A 66 -22.60 19.51 -19.83
N ASN A 67 -22.78 20.75 -20.28
CA ASN A 67 -21.75 21.51 -20.98
C ASN A 67 -20.66 21.88 -19.97
N ILE A 68 -19.75 20.94 -19.71
CA ILE A 68 -18.55 21.17 -18.91
C ILE A 68 -17.69 22.19 -19.67
N PRO A 69 -17.35 23.35 -19.08
CA PRO A 69 -16.44 24.31 -19.68
C PRO A 69 -15.15 23.64 -20.16
N ILE A 70 -14.73 23.97 -21.39
CA ILE A 70 -13.51 23.44 -22.00
C ILE A 70 -12.52 24.58 -22.20
N SER A 71 -11.27 24.35 -21.80
CA SER A 71 -10.13 25.22 -22.07
C SER A 71 -9.06 24.45 -22.86
N ASN A 72 -8.28 25.14 -23.68
CA ASN A 72 -7.02 24.62 -24.21
C ASN A 72 -5.93 24.73 -23.13
N ALA A 73 -4.67 25.03 -23.46
CA ALA A 73 -3.64 25.26 -22.45
C ALA A 73 -3.99 26.41 -21.49
N VAL A 74 -3.65 26.22 -20.21
CA VAL A 74 -3.68 27.28 -19.19
C VAL A 74 -2.25 27.54 -18.76
N SER A 75 -1.75 28.76 -18.98
CA SER A 75 -0.40 29.16 -18.58
C SER A 75 -0.43 30.50 -17.85
N SER A 76 0.30 30.61 -16.74
CA SER A 76 0.41 31.85 -15.97
C SER A 76 1.85 32.09 -15.49
N SER A 77 2.28 33.35 -15.52
CA SER A 77 3.52 33.80 -14.86
C SER A 77 3.40 33.89 -13.33
N ARG A 78 2.21 33.60 -12.79
CA ARG A 78 1.88 33.56 -11.37
C ARG A 78 1.30 32.19 -11.02
N SER A 79 0.66 32.10 -9.86
CA SER A 79 -0.09 30.91 -9.47
C SER A 79 -1.31 30.70 -10.35
N VAL A 80 -1.65 29.43 -10.59
CA VAL A 80 -2.89 29.00 -11.24
C VAL A 80 -3.77 28.37 -10.16
N SER A 81 -5.01 28.82 -10.03
CA SER A 81 -6.00 28.22 -9.14
C SER A 81 -7.29 28.04 -9.92
N LEU A 82 -7.67 26.81 -10.21
CA LEU A 82 -8.86 26.50 -11.00
C LEU A 82 -9.79 25.59 -10.20
N SER A 83 -11.08 25.92 -10.25
CA SER A 83 -12.16 25.11 -9.71
C SER A 83 -13.05 24.66 -10.86
N GLY A 84 -13.46 23.40 -10.84
CA GLY A 84 -14.38 22.86 -11.84
C GLY A 84 -15.87 23.06 -11.49
N PRO A 85 -16.76 22.45 -12.29
CA PRO A 85 -16.45 21.48 -13.36
C PRO A 85 -15.69 22.12 -14.52
N LEU A 86 -14.54 21.56 -14.92
CA LEU A 86 -13.68 22.12 -15.96
C LEU A 86 -12.88 21.02 -16.66
N LYS A 87 -12.80 21.08 -17.99
CA LYS A 87 -11.93 20.22 -18.81
C LYS A 87 -10.86 21.05 -19.51
N ILE A 88 -9.60 20.67 -19.35
CA ILE A 88 -8.45 21.32 -19.95
C ILE A 88 -7.82 20.33 -20.93
N LEU A 89 -7.82 20.66 -22.22
CA LEU A 89 -7.42 19.73 -23.29
C LEU A 89 -5.90 19.58 -23.42
N GLU A 90 -5.14 20.56 -22.96
CA GLU A 90 -3.69 20.60 -23.09
C GLU A 90 -3.02 20.77 -21.70
N SER A 91 -1.85 21.42 -21.65
CA SER A 91 -1.08 21.58 -20.42
C SER A 91 -1.62 22.66 -19.49
N VAL A 92 -1.42 22.46 -18.18
CA VAL A 92 -1.54 23.52 -17.16
C VAL A 92 -0.15 23.87 -16.67
N SER A 93 0.26 25.13 -16.79
CA SER A 93 1.56 25.61 -16.30
C SER A 93 1.46 26.87 -15.45
N GLY A 94 2.16 26.89 -14.33
CA GLY A 94 2.28 28.06 -13.46
C GLY A 94 3.74 28.33 -13.08
N SER A 95 4.22 29.56 -13.25
CA SER A 95 5.55 29.95 -12.77
C SER A 95 5.65 30.04 -11.24
N SER A 96 4.54 29.85 -10.52
CA SER A 96 4.47 29.67 -9.07
C SER A 96 3.74 28.35 -8.75
N SER A 97 2.67 28.38 -7.96
CA SER A 97 1.90 27.19 -7.57
C SER A 97 0.76 26.88 -8.53
N VAL A 98 0.35 25.62 -8.62
CA VAL A 98 -0.86 25.19 -9.34
C VAL A 98 -1.79 24.47 -8.36
N THR A 99 -3.00 24.97 -8.21
CA THR A 99 -4.06 24.34 -7.42
C THR A 99 -5.25 24.02 -8.31
N LEU A 100 -5.64 22.75 -8.38
CA LEU A 100 -6.84 22.31 -9.10
C LEU A 100 -7.76 21.58 -8.14
N HIS A 101 -9.05 21.89 -8.18
CA HIS A 101 -10.03 21.20 -7.34
C HIS A 101 -11.45 21.22 -7.88
N ASN A 102 -12.31 20.42 -7.25
CA ASN A 102 -13.73 20.30 -7.54
C ASN A 102 -14.02 19.95 -9.01
N HIS A 103 -13.81 18.69 -9.40
CA HIS A 103 -14.17 18.16 -10.73
C HIS A 103 -13.38 18.79 -11.89
N VAL A 104 -12.05 18.75 -11.80
CA VAL A 104 -11.16 19.23 -12.88
C VAL A 104 -10.54 18.05 -13.62
N THR A 105 -10.66 18.04 -14.94
CA THR A 105 -9.98 17.09 -15.82
C THR A 105 -8.92 17.80 -16.65
N VAL A 106 -7.68 17.31 -16.63
CA VAL A 106 -6.58 17.81 -17.45
C VAL A 106 -6.08 16.70 -18.36
N CYS A 107 -6.13 16.91 -19.67
CA CYS A 107 -5.68 15.93 -20.67
C CYS A 107 -4.17 15.99 -20.93
N GLY A 108 -3.53 17.15 -20.71
CA GLY A 108 -2.09 17.32 -20.86
C GLY A 108 -1.33 17.41 -19.52
N PRO A 109 -0.02 17.71 -19.56
CA PRO A 109 0.83 17.70 -18.39
C PRO A 109 0.60 18.92 -17.50
N ILE A 110 0.78 18.76 -16.19
CA ILE A 110 0.74 19.84 -15.22
C ILE A 110 2.17 20.16 -14.77
N LYS A 111 2.56 21.44 -14.87
CA LYS A 111 3.89 21.93 -14.47
C LYS A 111 3.80 23.12 -13.52
N ALA A 112 4.57 23.10 -12.44
CA ALA A 112 4.68 24.24 -11.53
C ALA A 112 6.11 24.43 -11.05
N SER A 113 6.55 25.69 -10.91
CA SER A 113 7.84 26.00 -10.28
C SER A 113 7.79 25.94 -8.75
N ALA A 114 6.61 26.14 -8.17
CA ALA A 114 6.35 25.98 -6.74
C ALA A 114 5.45 24.77 -6.48
N LYS A 115 4.49 24.85 -5.56
CA LYS A 115 3.70 23.69 -5.11
C LYS A 115 2.60 23.31 -6.11
N ILE A 116 2.35 22.02 -6.29
CA ILE A 116 1.13 21.51 -6.93
C ILE A 116 0.20 20.93 -5.86
N VAL A 117 -1.08 21.32 -5.89
CA VAL A 117 -2.11 20.80 -4.98
C VAL A 117 -3.32 20.37 -5.81
N LEU A 118 -3.63 19.08 -5.80
CA LEU A 118 -4.78 18.49 -6.49
C LEU A 118 -5.69 17.82 -5.46
N TYR A 119 -6.97 18.16 -5.42
CA TYR A 119 -7.93 17.55 -4.49
C TYR A 119 -9.37 17.66 -5.00
N ASP A 120 -10.28 16.86 -4.44
CA ASP A 120 -11.70 16.91 -4.78
C ASP A 120 -12.02 16.64 -6.26
N HIS A 121 -11.98 15.36 -6.65
CA HIS A 121 -12.27 14.87 -8.01
C HIS A 121 -11.38 15.51 -9.09
N VAL A 122 -10.07 15.31 -9.01
CA VAL A 122 -9.13 15.77 -10.05
C VAL A 122 -8.60 14.58 -10.84
N THR A 123 -8.71 14.65 -12.17
CA THR A 123 -8.14 13.65 -13.09
C THR A 123 -7.13 14.30 -14.01
N VAL A 124 -5.94 13.71 -14.10
CA VAL A 124 -4.84 14.15 -14.97
C VAL A 124 -4.43 12.96 -15.85
N TYR A 125 -4.50 13.11 -17.16
CA TYR A 125 -4.18 12.03 -18.11
C TYR A 125 -2.68 11.97 -18.50
N ASP A 126 -1.87 12.87 -17.98
CA ASP A 126 -0.44 13.00 -18.28
C ASP A 126 0.36 13.28 -16.98
N ASP A 127 1.63 13.61 -17.11
CA ASP A 127 2.57 13.83 -16.04
C ASP A 127 2.23 15.07 -15.17
N VAL A 128 2.53 14.96 -13.88
CA VAL A 128 2.47 16.08 -12.92
C VAL A 128 3.89 16.37 -12.42
N LYS A 129 4.43 17.55 -12.73
CA LYS A 129 5.84 17.92 -12.46
C LYS A 129 5.94 19.22 -11.67
N SER A 130 6.57 19.15 -10.50
CA SER A 130 6.78 20.29 -9.60
C SER A 130 8.27 20.48 -9.31
N SER A 131 8.75 21.72 -9.38
CA SER A 131 10.09 22.07 -8.89
C SER A 131 10.12 22.30 -7.36
N SER A 132 8.97 22.22 -6.68
CA SER A 132 8.87 22.22 -5.22
C SER A 132 8.19 20.93 -4.75
N SER A 133 7.07 21.00 -4.04
CA SER A 133 6.33 19.85 -3.52
C SER A 133 5.06 19.55 -4.32
N ILE A 134 4.54 18.33 -4.20
CA ILE A 134 3.24 17.90 -4.74
C ILE A 134 2.39 17.34 -3.59
N SER A 135 1.13 17.75 -3.54
CA SER A 135 0.12 17.23 -2.62
C SER A 135 -1.10 16.78 -3.42
N LEU A 136 -1.40 15.48 -3.33
CA LEU A 136 -2.58 14.86 -3.91
C LEU A 136 -3.49 14.42 -2.77
N ASP A 137 -4.68 14.99 -2.67
CA ASP A 137 -5.61 14.73 -1.57
C ASP A 137 -6.97 14.31 -2.10
N GLY A 138 -7.18 12.99 -2.17
CA GLY A 138 -8.45 12.37 -2.49
C GLY A 138 -9.19 11.86 -1.27
N GLY A 139 -8.96 12.47 -0.09
CA GLY A 139 -9.52 12.12 1.22
C GLY A 139 -11.01 11.75 1.27
N GLU A 140 -11.46 11.31 2.44
CA GLU A 140 -12.87 10.99 2.68
C GLU A 140 -13.78 12.16 2.27
N GLY A 141 -14.74 11.89 1.39
CA GLY A 141 -15.63 12.91 0.81
C GLY A 141 -15.04 13.76 -0.33
N LYS A 142 -13.77 13.56 -0.74
CA LYS A 142 -13.06 14.36 -1.77
C LYS A 142 -12.83 13.63 -3.10
N GLY A 143 -13.68 12.67 -3.48
CA GLY A 143 -13.79 12.21 -4.87
C GLY A 143 -12.63 11.53 -5.57
N GLY A 144 -11.51 11.41 -4.88
CA GLY A 144 -10.27 10.89 -5.40
C GLY A 144 -9.47 11.86 -6.26
N VAL A 145 -8.18 11.53 -6.39
CA VAL A 145 -7.25 12.16 -7.33
C VAL A 145 -6.64 11.07 -8.19
N VAL A 146 -6.72 11.23 -9.50
CA VAL A 146 -6.29 10.24 -10.49
C VAL A 146 -5.24 10.87 -11.40
N VAL A 147 -4.07 10.26 -11.50
CA VAL A 147 -2.98 10.68 -12.39
C VAL A 147 -2.55 9.49 -13.23
N MET A 148 -2.75 9.57 -14.54
CA MET A 148 -2.36 8.50 -15.47
C MET A 148 -0.89 8.58 -15.89
N GLY A 149 -0.22 9.70 -15.63
CA GLY A 149 1.21 9.87 -15.90
C GLY A 149 2.10 9.64 -14.67
N THR A 150 3.35 10.12 -14.79
CA THR A 150 4.33 10.15 -13.70
C THR A 150 4.14 11.39 -12.82
N VAL A 151 4.21 11.22 -11.50
CA VAL A 151 4.24 12.32 -10.53
C VAL A 151 5.69 12.57 -10.12
N LYS A 152 6.26 13.72 -10.48
CA LYS A 152 7.67 14.06 -10.18
C LYS A 152 7.81 15.38 -9.43
N SER A 153 8.57 15.35 -8.34
CA SER A 153 8.78 16.48 -7.43
C SER A 153 10.26 16.64 -7.10
N SER A 154 10.77 17.87 -7.14
CA SER A 154 12.13 18.19 -6.64
C SER A 154 12.18 18.34 -5.11
N SER A 155 11.03 18.28 -4.43
CA SER A 155 10.93 18.22 -2.97
C SER A 155 10.05 17.04 -2.58
N SER A 156 9.23 17.16 -1.54
CA SER A 156 8.37 16.07 -1.06
C SER A 156 7.15 15.82 -1.94
N ILE A 157 6.65 14.59 -1.90
CA ILE A 157 5.34 14.19 -2.44
C ILE A 157 4.48 13.65 -1.31
N GLU A 158 3.24 14.10 -1.24
CA GLU A 158 2.26 13.65 -0.24
C GLU A 158 0.98 13.22 -0.96
N MET A 159 0.51 12.01 -0.65
CA MET A 159 -0.71 11.41 -1.19
C MET A 159 -1.61 10.97 -0.05
N ARG A 160 -2.82 11.50 0.00
CA ARG A 160 -3.78 11.24 1.09
C ARG A 160 -5.13 10.77 0.57
N GLY A 161 -5.72 9.78 1.23
CA GLY A 161 -7.04 9.25 0.92
C GLY A 161 -7.05 8.41 -0.36
N ASN A 162 -8.01 8.67 -1.25
CA ASN A 162 -8.18 7.95 -2.50
C ASN A 162 -7.31 8.57 -3.61
N VAL A 163 -6.08 8.08 -3.77
CA VAL A 163 -5.17 8.57 -4.80
C VAL A 163 -4.73 7.42 -5.69
N TYR A 164 -4.85 7.60 -7.00
CA TYR A 164 -4.38 6.66 -7.98
C TYR A 164 -3.33 7.30 -8.88
N VAL A 165 -2.15 6.69 -8.97
CA VAL A 165 -1.10 7.04 -9.93
C VAL A 165 -0.76 5.82 -10.78
N GLN A 166 -0.90 5.91 -12.10
CA GLN A 166 -0.72 4.74 -12.96
C GLN A 166 0.75 4.36 -13.17
N VAL A 167 1.63 5.36 -13.32
CA VAL A 167 3.05 5.15 -13.65
C VAL A 167 3.91 5.30 -12.39
N ASP A 168 4.89 6.20 -12.38
CA ASP A 168 5.87 6.32 -11.32
C ASP A 168 5.60 7.54 -10.43
N VAL A 169 6.16 7.47 -9.22
CA VAL A 169 6.25 8.59 -8.28
C VAL A 169 7.72 8.83 -7.98
N ARG A 170 8.25 9.99 -8.33
CA ARG A 170 9.68 10.31 -8.18
C ARG A 170 9.87 11.57 -7.35
N SER A 171 10.51 11.44 -6.19
CA SER A 171 10.73 12.51 -5.22
C SER A 171 12.21 12.68 -4.93
N SER A 172 12.74 13.90 -5.03
CA SER A 172 14.09 14.23 -4.56
C SER A 172 14.17 14.43 -3.04
N SER A 173 13.09 14.18 -2.31
CA SER A 173 13.02 14.25 -0.85
C SER A 173 12.18 13.08 -0.31
N LYS A 174 11.32 13.33 0.68
CA LYS A 174 10.43 12.33 1.26
C LYS A 174 9.19 12.05 0.40
N VAL A 175 8.60 10.86 0.58
CA VAL A 175 7.28 10.50 0.06
C VAL A 175 6.41 10.05 1.22
N LEU A 176 5.19 10.59 1.32
CA LEU A 176 4.17 10.15 2.26
C LEU A 176 2.98 9.61 1.48
N LEU A 177 2.64 8.35 1.73
CA LEU A 177 1.45 7.69 1.21
C LEU A 177 0.54 7.38 2.40
N GLU A 178 -0.64 7.97 2.44
CA GLU A 178 -1.57 7.86 3.57
C GLU A 178 -2.97 7.51 3.07
N GLY A 179 -3.24 6.21 2.96
CA GLY A 179 -4.55 5.66 2.60
C GLY A 179 -5.46 5.44 3.81
N ILE A 180 -5.50 6.40 4.74
CA ILE A 180 -6.44 6.36 5.87
C ILE A 180 -7.79 6.88 5.37
N GLY A 181 -8.87 6.12 5.57
CA GLY A 181 -10.20 6.46 5.04
C GLY A 181 -10.32 6.37 3.52
N GLY A 182 -9.34 5.75 2.85
CA GLY A 182 -9.29 5.59 1.39
C GLY A 182 -8.24 4.57 0.98
N LEU A 183 -7.79 4.63 -0.27
CA LEU A 183 -6.73 3.79 -0.82
C LEU A 183 -5.74 4.62 -1.64
N VAL A 184 -4.45 4.48 -1.34
CA VAL A 184 -3.38 4.98 -2.22
C VAL A 184 -2.88 3.83 -3.10
N ARG A 185 -3.09 3.93 -4.41
CA ARG A 185 -2.66 2.93 -5.40
C ARG A 185 -1.67 3.55 -6.38
N ILE A 186 -0.52 2.92 -6.54
CA ILE A 186 0.54 3.33 -7.46
C ILE A 186 0.93 2.14 -8.34
N GLY A 187 0.70 2.24 -9.64
CA GLY A 187 0.94 1.16 -10.59
C GLY A 187 2.42 0.84 -10.80
N GLY A 188 3.26 1.87 -10.83
CA GLY A 188 4.70 1.75 -11.06
C GLY A 188 5.55 1.90 -9.80
N LYS A 189 6.72 2.51 -9.97
CA LYS A 189 7.74 2.63 -8.94
C LYS A 189 7.62 3.95 -8.17
N VAL A 190 7.69 3.87 -6.85
CA VAL A 190 8.02 4.97 -5.94
C VAL A 190 9.54 5.02 -5.77
N ASP A 191 10.15 6.11 -6.22
CA ASP A 191 11.59 6.38 -6.09
C ASP A 191 11.80 7.66 -5.29
N ALA A 192 12.35 7.52 -4.08
CA ALA A 192 12.54 8.63 -3.15
C ALA A 192 14.01 8.77 -2.71
N SER A 193 14.55 9.98 -2.85
CA SER A 193 15.88 10.31 -2.30
C SER A 193 15.90 10.52 -0.77
N GLY A 194 14.72 10.51 -0.13
CA GLY A 194 14.54 10.59 1.31
C GLY A 194 13.67 9.46 1.84
N GLN A 195 13.15 9.64 3.05
CA GLN A 195 12.26 8.67 3.70
C GLN A 195 10.97 8.43 2.91
N VAL A 196 10.51 7.18 2.89
CA VAL A 196 9.16 6.82 2.44
C VAL A 196 8.36 6.37 3.64
N THR A 197 7.20 6.99 3.84
CA THR A 197 6.26 6.60 4.88
C THR A 197 4.97 6.15 4.22
N ILE A 198 4.50 4.94 4.55
CA ILE A 198 3.27 4.35 4.03
C ILE A 198 2.37 4.04 5.22
N ARG A 199 1.20 4.65 5.26
CA ARG A 199 0.19 4.47 6.32
C ARG A 199 -1.15 4.17 5.69
N GLY A 200 -1.98 3.37 6.35
CA GLY A 200 -3.31 3.08 5.81
C GLY A 200 -3.31 1.99 4.75
N ALA A 201 -4.39 1.89 3.99
CA ALA A 201 -4.45 0.97 2.86
C ALA A 201 -3.61 1.49 1.68
N ALA A 202 -2.68 0.67 1.19
CA ALA A 202 -1.83 1.04 0.07
C ALA A 202 -1.49 -0.15 -0.81
N GLU A 203 -1.50 0.07 -2.13
CA GLU A 203 -1.07 -0.91 -3.13
C GLU A 203 -0.06 -0.25 -4.06
N VAL A 204 1.21 -0.62 -3.97
CA VAL A 204 2.30 0.04 -4.69
C VAL A 204 3.12 -0.99 -5.45
N GLY A 205 3.38 -0.71 -6.73
CA GLY A 205 4.24 -1.51 -7.60
C GLY A 205 5.60 -1.79 -6.97
N ASN A 206 6.54 -0.86 -7.05
CA ASN A 206 7.85 -1.03 -6.40
C ASN A 206 8.15 0.18 -5.52
N VAL A 207 8.85 0.01 -4.41
CA VAL A 207 9.28 1.10 -3.53
C VAL A 207 10.78 1.04 -3.36
N GLU A 208 11.47 2.09 -3.80
CA GLU A 208 12.89 2.31 -3.56
C GLU A 208 13.11 3.64 -2.82
N SER A 209 13.88 3.57 -1.73
CA SER A 209 14.22 4.72 -0.92
C SER A 209 15.69 4.71 -0.54
N SER A 210 16.39 5.83 -0.73
CA SER A 210 17.71 6.01 -0.10
C SER A 210 17.63 6.33 1.38
N GLY A 211 16.45 6.68 1.89
CA GLY A 211 16.16 6.88 3.31
C GLY A 211 15.59 5.64 3.99
N LYS A 212 15.14 5.83 5.24
CA LYS A 212 14.38 4.82 5.97
C LYS A 212 13.00 4.65 5.32
N ILE A 213 12.49 3.42 5.29
CA ILE A 213 11.08 3.16 4.97
C ILE A 213 10.32 2.87 6.27
N ILE A 214 9.18 3.52 6.44
CA ILE A 214 8.26 3.28 7.54
C ILE A 214 6.93 2.81 6.95
N VAL A 215 6.45 1.65 7.38
CA VAL A 215 5.19 1.08 6.94
C VAL A 215 4.33 0.84 8.18
N GLU A 216 3.14 1.42 8.21
CA GLU A 216 2.21 1.34 9.34
C GLU A 216 0.82 0.96 8.83
N SER A 217 0.44 -0.31 9.02
CA SER A 217 -0.90 -0.79 8.72
C SER A 217 -1.74 -0.86 10.01
N ALA A 218 -2.93 -0.24 10.01
CA ALA A 218 -3.89 -0.40 11.10
C ALA A 218 -4.79 -1.63 10.87
N GLU A 219 -5.61 -1.96 11.87
CA GLU A 219 -6.52 -3.10 11.77
C GLU A 219 -7.45 -2.98 10.54
N LYS A 220 -7.61 -4.09 9.79
CA LYS A 220 -8.40 -4.20 8.56
C LYS A 220 -7.86 -3.42 7.36
N GLN A 221 -6.67 -2.83 7.47
CA GLN A 221 -5.96 -2.26 6.33
C GLN A 221 -4.92 -3.27 5.84
N ARG A 222 -4.64 -3.24 4.54
CA ARG A 222 -3.63 -4.08 3.91
C ARG A 222 -2.69 -3.18 3.13
N ILE A 223 -1.40 -3.43 3.29
CA ILE A 223 -0.36 -2.80 2.49
C ILE A 223 0.28 -3.89 1.64
N VAL A 224 0.19 -3.71 0.32
CA VAL A 224 0.76 -4.64 -0.65
C VAL A 224 1.78 -3.93 -1.53
N LEU A 225 3.00 -4.45 -1.53
CA LEU A 225 4.15 -3.90 -2.23
C LEU A 225 4.70 -4.96 -3.18
N GLY A 226 5.18 -4.58 -4.35
CA GLY A 226 5.95 -5.50 -5.22
C GLY A 226 7.36 -5.70 -4.66
N ASP A 227 8.33 -4.91 -5.10
CA ASP A 227 9.66 -4.83 -4.48
C ASP A 227 9.72 -3.76 -3.40
N LEU A 228 10.44 -4.04 -2.31
CA LEU A 228 10.69 -3.10 -1.22
C LEU A 228 12.19 -2.95 -0.95
N GLN A 229 12.75 -1.79 -1.28
CA GLN A 229 14.19 -1.54 -1.18
C GLN A 229 14.49 -0.26 -0.39
N SER A 230 15.29 -0.39 0.68
CA SER A 230 15.71 0.74 1.51
C SER A 230 17.21 0.73 1.77
N ARG A 231 17.86 1.89 1.59
CA ARG A 231 19.23 2.09 2.07
C ARG A 231 19.28 2.48 3.56
N GLY A 232 18.26 3.17 4.07
CA GLY A 232 18.22 3.66 5.46
C GLY A 232 17.69 2.67 6.50
N GLY A 233 17.18 1.50 6.07
CA GLY A 233 16.55 0.52 6.95
C GLY A 233 15.02 0.64 6.95
N MET A 234 14.35 -0.25 7.66
CA MET A 234 12.89 -0.36 7.63
C MET A 234 12.29 -0.49 9.03
N GLU A 235 11.13 0.11 9.21
CA GLU A 235 10.24 -0.16 10.34
C GLU A 235 8.88 -0.56 9.76
N ILE A 236 8.46 -1.76 10.09
CA ILE A 236 7.26 -2.39 9.53
C ILE A 236 6.34 -2.73 10.70
N GLU A 237 5.18 -2.09 10.71
CA GLU A 237 4.14 -2.27 11.70
C GLU A 237 2.82 -2.73 11.06
N GLY A 238 2.14 -3.68 11.70
CA GLY A 238 0.89 -4.25 11.20
C GLY A 238 1.08 -5.35 10.15
N ASP A 239 0.06 -5.57 9.31
CA ASP A 239 0.04 -6.61 8.26
C ASP A 239 0.51 -6.06 6.91
N VAL A 240 1.66 -6.55 6.43
CA VAL A 240 2.33 -6.09 5.22
C VAL A 240 2.76 -7.26 4.35
N GLU A 241 2.42 -7.17 3.07
CA GLU A 241 2.81 -8.14 2.04
C GLU A 241 3.77 -7.52 1.04
N VAL A 242 4.89 -8.22 0.79
CA VAL A 242 5.86 -7.93 -0.27
C VAL A 242 5.83 -9.09 -1.26
N ARG A 243 5.30 -8.84 -2.46
CA ARG A 243 5.08 -9.86 -3.50
C ARG A 243 6.37 -10.34 -4.15
N ASN A 244 7.40 -9.51 -4.18
CA ASN A 244 8.69 -9.81 -4.78
C ASN A 244 9.78 -9.78 -3.71
N GLU A 245 10.81 -8.95 -3.87
CA GLU A 245 11.97 -8.95 -2.98
C GLU A 245 11.92 -7.83 -1.93
N LEU A 246 12.41 -8.12 -0.73
CA LEU A 246 12.72 -7.12 0.28
C LEU A 246 14.24 -7.01 0.46
N LYS A 247 14.78 -5.79 0.27
CA LYS A 247 16.20 -5.48 0.46
C LYS A 247 16.37 -4.29 1.39
N ALA A 248 17.12 -4.47 2.47
CA ALA A 248 17.49 -3.37 3.36
C ALA A 248 19.01 -3.32 3.59
N SER A 249 19.62 -2.15 3.36
CA SER A 249 21.01 -1.93 3.76
C SER A 249 21.12 -1.61 5.27
N GLY A 250 20.14 -0.89 5.82
CA GLY A 250 20.04 -0.60 7.24
C GLY A 250 19.34 -1.69 8.05
N ASN A 251 19.10 -1.40 9.33
CA ASN A 251 18.38 -2.31 10.23
C ASN A 251 16.89 -2.41 9.84
N VAL A 252 16.29 -3.56 10.09
CA VAL A 252 14.85 -3.82 9.90
C VAL A 252 14.22 -4.16 11.23
N LYS A 253 13.20 -3.40 11.63
CA LYS A 253 12.36 -3.67 12.80
C LYS A 253 10.97 -4.09 12.33
N ILE A 254 10.47 -5.20 12.86
CA ILE A 254 9.17 -5.77 12.53
C ILE A 254 8.34 -5.84 13.81
N ASN A 255 7.19 -5.18 13.79
CA ASN A 255 6.18 -5.14 14.85
C ASN A 255 4.80 -5.44 14.26
N GLY A 256 4.54 -6.70 13.94
CA GLY A 256 3.38 -7.15 13.19
C GLY A 256 3.71 -8.34 12.30
N LYS A 257 2.95 -8.50 11.22
CA LYS A 257 3.11 -9.58 10.27
C LYS A 257 3.73 -9.05 8.98
N LEU A 258 4.91 -9.54 8.65
CA LEU A 258 5.56 -9.29 7.37
C LEU A 258 5.64 -10.59 6.56
N HIS A 259 4.98 -10.62 5.41
CA HIS A 259 5.08 -11.72 4.46
C HIS A 259 5.84 -11.29 3.21
N VAL A 260 6.99 -11.91 2.96
CA VAL A 260 7.79 -11.72 1.75
C VAL A 260 7.74 -12.98 0.89
N HIS A 261 7.21 -12.86 -0.31
CA HIS A 261 7.07 -13.98 -1.24
C HIS A 261 8.39 -14.32 -1.96
N GLY A 262 9.24 -13.32 -2.20
CA GLY A 262 10.57 -13.52 -2.79
C GLY A 262 11.67 -13.58 -1.74
N ASN A 263 12.83 -13.03 -2.09
CA ASN A 263 14.00 -13.02 -1.23
C ASN A 263 13.92 -11.90 -0.18
N PHE A 264 14.39 -12.20 1.03
CA PHE A 264 14.55 -11.23 2.11
C PHE A 264 16.04 -11.06 2.39
N THR A 265 16.61 -9.91 2.04
CA THR A 265 18.03 -9.61 2.22
C THR A 265 18.23 -8.38 3.09
N VAL A 266 18.94 -8.52 4.21
CA VAL A 266 19.24 -7.41 5.13
C VAL A 266 20.72 -7.38 5.46
N HIS A 267 21.36 -6.24 5.22
CA HIS A 267 22.76 -6.03 5.61
C HIS A 267 22.93 -5.56 7.06
N GLY A 268 21.91 -4.90 7.62
CA GLY A 268 21.85 -4.54 9.03
C GLY A 268 21.32 -5.67 9.92
N ASN A 269 20.93 -5.30 11.14
CA ASN A 269 20.26 -6.19 12.09
C ASN A 269 18.76 -6.29 11.77
N VAL A 270 18.17 -7.44 12.08
CA VAL A 270 16.73 -7.68 12.00
C VAL A 270 16.20 -7.92 13.41
N LYS A 271 15.20 -7.15 13.82
CA LYS A 271 14.52 -7.33 15.10
C LYS A 271 13.04 -7.59 14.87
N VAL A 272 12.59 -8.77 15.28
CA VAL A 272 11.19 -9.20 15.26
C VAL A 272 10.67 -9.13 16.69
N GLN A 273 9.67 -8.29 16.95
CA GLN A 273 9.11 -8.11 18.29
C GLN A 273 8.29 -9.33 18.73
N ALA A 274 8.08 -9.47 20.04
CA ALA A 274 7.30 -10.58 20.60
C ALA A 274 5.88 -10.55 20.04
N GLY A 275 5.38 -11.68 19.55
CA GLY A 275 4.08 -11.79 18.88
C GLY A 275 4.05 -11.29 17.43
N SER A 276 5.18 -10.84 16.87
CA SER A 276 5.33 -10.51 15.45
C SER A 276 5.73 -11.73 14.63
N GLU A 277 5.45 -11.69 13.33
CA GLU A 277 5.72 -12.78 12.40
C GLU A 277 6.49 -12.28 11.17
N LEU A 278 7.56 -13.00 10.82
CA LEU A 278 8.29 -12.81 9.56
C LEU A 278 8.20 -14.11 8.75
N ILE A 279 7.40 -14.09 7.70
CA ILE A 279 7.27 -15.20 6.74
C ILE A 279 8.06 -14.84 5.48
N VAL A 280 8.97 -15.72 5.06
CA VAL A 280 9.74 -15.56 3.81
C VAL A 280 9.66 -16.85 3.02
N ASN A 281 9.09 -16.81 1.82
CA ASN A 281 8.99 -18.00 0.96
C ASN A 281 10.28 -18.24 0.16
N GLY A 282 11.03 -17.18 -0.15
CA GLY A 282 12.32 -17.25 -0.85
C GLY A 282 13.51 -17.38 0.10
N ARG A 283 14.69 -16.95 -0.36
CA ARG A 283 15.91 -16.99 0.44
C ARG A 283 15.90 -15.89 1.50
N ARG A 284 16.18 -16.26 2.75
CA ARG A 284 16.45 -15.33 3.85
C ARG A 284 17.96 -15.16 4.06
N THR A 285 18.48 -13.97 3.79
CA THR A 285 19.90 -13.60 3.96
C THR A 285 20.00 -12.42 4.91
N ILE A 286 20.61 -12.61 6.09
CA ILE A 286 20.82 -11.55 7.08
C ILE A 286 22.31 -11.52 7.41
N HIS A 287 22.97 -10.40 7.14
CA HIS A 287 24.40 -10.22 7.43
C HIS A 287 24.64 -9.72 8.87
N GLY A 288 23.67 -9.02 9.46
CA GLY A 288 23.70 -8.63 10.87
C GLY A 288 23.14 -9.71 11.79
N LYS A 289 22.74 -9.29 12.99
CA LYS A 289 22.07 -10.17 13.96
C LYS A 289 20.57 -10.24 13.67
N MET A 290 19.98 -11.41 13.90
CA MET A 290 18.53 -11.58 13.96
C MET A 290 18.13 -11.79 15.42
N GLU A 291 17.31 -10.90 15.95
CA GLU A 291 16.72 -10.99 17.29
C GLU A 291 15.22 -11.27 17.15
N ASN A 292 14.78 -12.39 17.71
CA ASN A 292 13.37 -12.68 17.93
C ASN A 292 13.11 -12.55 19.43
N ALA A 293 12.14 -11.71 19.80
CA ALA A 293 11.71 -11.56 21.19
C ALA A 293 10.64 -12.59 21.58
#